data_AF-A0A133XGM6-F1
#
_entry.id   AF-A0A133XGM6-F1
#
_cell.length_a   1.000
_cell.length_b   1.000
_cell.length_c   1.000
_cell.angle_alpha   90.00
_cell.angle_beta   90.00
_cell.angle_gamma   90.00
#
_symmetry.space_group_name_H-M   'P 1'
#
loop_
_entity.id
_entity.type
_entity.pdbx_description
1 polymer ?
#
loop_
_entity_poly.entity_id
_entity_poly.type
_entity_poly.pdbx_seq_one_letter_code
_entity_poly.pdbx_strand_id
1 'polypeptide(L)'
;MKRFSGLNGNALRVWGLTALLALGVFFVTRLVLLAHAVVFSEQPAGGLLGAVALGLLRDLPAAAVVASPWALFELLGKPSWRARLRWPLLAIYVFTLCFVAVSETIFWDEFSVRFNFIALDYLVFTTEVIGNIRESYPVGQIVGALALLSALLVWLLKRPLHSAVARSVPRRSQFGWVLSLVVLVWVVAYKMAPPEFSSSNFANELADNGWRSFLWAARQNKLDYRQFYATRPDAEVISDLQRLSGHARVSATHDAVQKVAYKSGFPGGKQPNVVVVMMESMSAEYMATFGNTENLTPSLDKLAGEGMLFTHLYAAGTRTVRGLEALSAALPPLPGKSVVRWPDITNLNTLGASLAERGWAPHFLYGGYGMFDNMNGYFGAQGYKVTDRTGFKDGLVEFENVWGVADEHLFDQVLLEIDRETATGKPFFGHVMTASNHVPFTYPSGRIDIPSPGKRAGGVKYADYAVGRFIEMAKQKPWFDNTIFVFVADHCASSAGKAKIPVHRYHIPAIVYAPKMISPQRVDTLASQIDLVPTLLAMLGLEKDDHFVGRNILQVPPEEGRALLSTYQNLGYLKGDVMTVLQPRRKIETFRISADGKDAQPMATDPKLAEEAIAYFQGAALLMERHGNDGRH
;
A
#
# COMPACT_ATOMS: atom_id res chain seq x y z
N MET A 1 40.42 -21.65 -35.35
CA MET A 1 39.23 -20.83 -35.70
C MET A 1 37.89 -21.57 -35.71
N LYS A 2 37.79 -22.89 -36.04
CA LYS A 2 36.51 -23.64 -36.06
C LYS A 2 35.75 -23.73 -34.71
N ARG A 3 36.41 -23.63 -33.55
CA ARG A 3 35.75 -23.72 -32.22
C ARG A 3 34.85 -22.51 -31.88
N PHE A 4 35.08 -21.35 -32.50
CA PHE A 4 34.30 -20.13 -32.28
C PHE A 4 33.24 -19.86 -33.36
N SER A 5 33.13 -20.71 -34.38
CA SER A 5 32.14 -20.51 -35.46
C SER A 5 30.70 -20.52 -34.95
N GLY A 6 30.46 -21.17 -33.80
CA GLY A 6 29.18 -21.17 -33.10
C GLY A 6 28.72 -19.79 -32.61
N LEU A 7 29.65 -18.88 -32.30
CA LEU A 7 29.33 -17.51 -31.86
C LEU A 7 28.69 -16.66 -32.97
N ASN A 8 28.93 -17.02 -34.23
CA ASN A 8 28.34 -16.36 -35.40
C ASN A 8 27.07 -17.05 -35.91
N GLY A 9 26.46 -17.92 -35.08
CA GLY A 9 25.28 -18.70 -35.43
C GLY A 9 23.98 -17.90 -35.52
N ASN A 10 23.02 -18.41 -36.30
CA ASN A 10 21.70 -17.80 -36.44
C ASN A 10 20.96 -17.65 -35.10
N ALA A 11 21.10 -18.60 -34.16
CA ALA A 11 20.44 -18.50 -32.86
C ALA A 11 20.93 -17.29 -32.05
N LEU A 12 22.25 -17.03 -32.03
CA LEU A 12 22.82 -15.87 -31.34
C LEU A 12 22.47 -14.55 -32.03
N ARG A 13 22.43 -14.52 -33.37
CA ARG A 13 22.05 -13.30 -34.10
C ARG A 13 20.59 -12.94 -33.90
N VAL A 14 19.70 -13.93 -33.94
CA VAL A 14 18.27 -13.71 -33.65
C VAL A 14 18.09 -13.28 -32.20
N TRP A 15 18.77 -13.93 -31.25
CA TRP A 15 18.74 -13.54 -29.85
C TRP A 15 19.27 -12.12 -29.61
N GLY A 16 20.38 -11.74 -30.27
CA GLY A 16 20.92 -10.39 -30.21
C GLY A 16 19.96 -9.35 -30.80
N LEU A 17 19.32 -9.64 -31.94
CA LEU A 17 18.34 -8.74 -32.54
C LEU A 17 17.11 -8.53 -31.64
N THR A 18 16.58 -9.60 -31.05
CA THR A 18 15.41 -9.50 -30.16
C THR A 18 15.77 -8.88 -28.81
N ALA A 19 16.99 -9.11 -28.30
CA ALA A 19 17.50 -8.41 -27.12
C ALA A 19 17.67 -6.90 -27.38
N LEU A 20 18.17 -6.49 -28.56
CA LEU A 20 18.26 -5.09 -28.95
C LEU A 20 16.89 -4.43 -29.05
N LEU A 21 15.88 -5.14 -29.56
CA LEU A 21 14.50 -4.66 -29.56
C LEU A 21 13.99 -4.42 -28.13
N ALA A 22 14.17 -5.39 -27.23
CA ALA A 22 13.78 -5.23 -25.83
C ALA A 22 14.52 -4.06 -25.17
N LEU A 23 15.82 -3.88 -25.42
CA LEU A 23 16.58 -2.73 -24.94
C LEU A 23 16.01 -1.40 -25.43
N GLY A 24 15.64 -1.33 -26.72
CA GLY A 24 15.01 -0.14 -27.28
C GLY A 24 13.70 0.20 -26.57
N VAL A 25 12.84 -0.81 -26.34
CA VAL A 25 11.58 -0.62 -25.61
C VAL A 25 11.85 -0.20 -24.16
N PHE A 26 12.76 -0.88 -23.44
CA PHE A 26 13.09 -0.54 -22.05
C PHE A 26 13.63 0.87 -21.90
N PHE A 27 14.47 1.30 -22.85
CA PHE A 27 15.00 2.66 -22.87
C PHE A 27 13.89 3.69 -23.09
N VAL A 28 12.99 3.47 -24.05
CA VAL A 28 11.84 4.35 -24.28
C VAL A 28 10.96 4.42 -23.03
N THR A 29 10.62 3.28 -22.41
CA THR A 29 9.88 3.26 -21.14
C THR A 29 10.59 4.09 -20.08
N ARG A 30 11.91 3.94 -19.92
CA ARG A 30 12.70 4.70 -18.93
C ARG A 30 12.67 6.21 -19.21
N LEU A 31 12.71 6.64 -20.47
CA LEU A 31 12.56 8.06 -20.83
C LEU A 31 11.15 8.60 -20.54
N VAL A 32 10.11 7.79 -20.77
CA VAL A 32 8.73 8.16 -20.41
C VAL A 32 8.60 8.33 -18.90
N LEU A 33 9.15 7.40 -18.11
CA LEU A 33 9.10 7.51 -16.65
C LEU A 33 9.96 8.66 -16.11
N LEU A 34 11.09 8.96 -16.74
CA LEU A 34 11.88 10.15 -16.43
C LEU A 34 11.10 11.44 -16.73
N ALA A 35 10.42 11.51 -17.87
CA ALA A 35 9.60 12.67 -18.20
C ALA A 35 8.46 12.83 -17.18
N HIS A 36 7.80 11.73 -16.83
CA HIS A 36 6.77 11.72 -15.80
C HIS A 36 7.30 12.22 -14.45
N ALA A 37 8.48 11.74 -14.03
CA ALA A 37 9.19 12.18 -12.83
C ALA A 37 9.38 13.69 -12.71
N VAL A 38 9.86 14.28 -13.78
CA VAL A 38 10.29 15.67 -13.81
C VAL A 38 9.06 16.56 -13.87
N VAL A 39 8.05 16.16 -14.64
CA VAL A 39 6.84 16.96 -14.87
C VAL A 39 5.85 16.86 -13.70
N PHE A 40 5.60 15.65 -13.19
CA PHE A 40 4.52 15.40 -12.24
C PHE A 40 4.99 15.13 -10.82
N SER A 41 6.26 14.76 -10.61
CA SER A 41 6.81 14.40 -9.28
C SER A 41 7.86 15.38 -8.75
N GLU A 42 7.99 16.56 -9.38
CA GLU A 42 8.89 17.66 -8.97
C GLU A 42 10.36 17.24 -8.74
N GLN A 43 10.84 16.26 -9.52
CA GLN A 43 12.21 15.77 -9.42
C GLN A 43 13.17 16.58 -10.32
N PRO A 44 14.34 17.02 -9.82
CA PRO A 44 15.33 17.69 -10.67
C PRO A 44 15.95 16.68 -11.65
N ALA A 45 15.87 16.98 -12.95
CA ALA A 45 16.36 16.10 -14.00
C ALA A 45 17.85 15.72 -13.83
N GLY A 46 18.68 16.66 -13.37
CA GLY A 46 20.11 16.43 -13.12
C GLY A 46 20.38 15.33 -12.08
N GLY A 47 19.52 15.19 -11.06
CA GLY A 47 19.62 14.14 -10.03
C GLY A 47 19.24 12.74 -10.53
N LEU A 48 18.63 12.64 -11.71
CA LEU A 48 18.13 11.39 -12.29
C LEU A 48 18.97 10.89 -13.48
N LEU A 49 19.91 11.67 -14.01
CA LEU A 49 20.76 11.23 -15.13
C LEU A 49 21.60 9.99 -14.78
N GLY A 50 22.13 9.93 -13.55
CA GLY A 50 22.83 8.75 -13.04
C GLY A 50 21.92 7.51 -12.96
N ALA A 51 20.64 7.70 -12.63
CA ALA A 51 19.64 6.63 -12.62
C ALA A 51 19.41 6.05 -14.03
N VAL A 52 19.30 6.92 -15.03
CA VAL A 52 19.12 6.52 -16.43
C VAL A 52 20.33 5.73 -16.94
N ALA A 53 21.54 6.21 -16.67
CA ALA A 53 22.78 5.54 -17.10
C ALA A 53 22.94 4.16 -16.42
N LEU A 54 22.72 4.08 -15.11
CA LEU A 54 22.74 2.82 -14.37
C LEU A 54 21.64 1.88 -14.87
N GLY A 55 20.44 2.40 -15.10
CA GLY A 55 19.30 1.64 -15.63
C GLY A 55 19.59 1.02 -16.99
N LEU A 56 20.20 1.75 -17.91
CA LEU A 56 20.64 1.24 -19.22
C LEU A 56 21.59 0.05 -19.10
N LEU A 57 22.56 0.11 -18.19
CA LEU A 57 23.48 -1.00 -17.93
C LEU A 57 22.74 -2.22 -17.36
N ARG A 58 21.76 -1.98 -16.48
CA ARG A 58 20.94 -3.01 -15.85
C ARG A 58 19.91 -3.62 -16.80
N ASP A 59 19.52 -2.91 -17.85
CA ASP A 59 18.61 -3.39 -18.90
C ASP A 59 19.26 -4.47 -19.77
N LEU A 60 20.59 -4.49 -19.92
CA LEU A 60 21.33 -5.48 -20.73
C LEU A 60 21.01 -6.94 -20.36
N PRO A 61 21.23 -7.39 -19.12
CA PRO A 61 20.89 -8.76 -18.73
C PRO A 61 19.38 -9.01 -18.74
N ALA A 62 18.54 -8.04 -18.38
CA ALA A 62 17.08 -8.19 -18.41
C ALA A 62 16.55 -8.42 -19.84
N ALA A 63 17.01 -7.62 -20.81
CA ALA A 63 16.62 -7.74 -22.21
C ALA A 63 17.09 -9.08 -22.80
N ALA A 64 18.30 -9.52 -22.47
CA ALA A 64 18.83 -10.80 -22.91
C ALA A 64 18.05 -11.98 -22.28
N VAL A 65 17.61 -11.89 -21.01
CA VAL A 65 16.71 -12.86 -20.39
C VAL A 65 15.36 -12.93 -21.11
N VAL A 66 14.70 -11.77 -21.30
CA VAL A 66 13.39 -11.70 -21.95
C VAL A 66 13.45 -12.19 -23.41
N ALA A 67 14.58 -12.00 -24.09
CA ALA A 67 14.84 -12.49 -25.43
C ALA A 67 15.30 -13.96 -25.50
N SER A 68 15.66 -14.60 -24.37
CA SER A 68 16.21 -15.97 -24.36
C SER A 68 15.32 -17.06 -24.97
N PRO A 69 13.96 -16.97 -24.93
CA PRO A 69 13.11 -17.93 -25.66
C PRO A 69 13.40 -17.98 -27.16
N TRP A 70 13.86 -16.87 -27.77
CA TRP A 70 14.24 -16.83 -29.18
C TRP A 70 15.51 -17.62 -29.48
N ALA A 71 16.50 -17.53 -28.59
CA ALA A 71 17.72 -18.32 -28.70
C ALA A 71 17.40 -19.81 -28.67
N LEU A 72 16.54 -20.22 -27.72
CA LEU A 72 16.10 -21.60 -27.57
C LEU A 72 15.21 -22.06 -28.73
N PHE A 73 14.30 -21.21 -29.22
CA PHE A 73 13.45 -21.52 -30.37
C PHE A 73 14.27 -21.74 -31.65
N GLU A 74 15.25 -20.88 -31.91
CA GLU A 74 16.13 -21.04 -33.08
C GLU A 74 17.06 -22.25 -32.95
N LEU A 75 17.53 -22.55 -31.72
CA LEU A 75 18.43 -23.67 -31.46
C LEU A 75 17.71 -25.03 -31.47
N LEU A 76 16.55 -25.13 -30.81
CA LEU A 76 15.84 -26.39 -30.55
C LEU A 76 14.72 -26.67 -31.56
N GLY A 77 14.09 -25.63 -32.11
CA GLY A 77 12.93 -25.72 -32.99
C GLY A 77 13.20 -26.48 -34.29
N LYS A 78 12.21 -27.27 -34.74
CA LYS A 78 12.25 -27.92 -36.05
C LYS A 78 12.19 -26.87 -37.17
N PRO A 79 12.81 -27.10 -38.35
CA PRO A 79 12.74 -26.16 -39.47
C PRO A 79 11.32 -25.74 -39.86
N SER A 80 10.38 -26.70 -39.87
CA SER A 80 8.97 -26.45 -40.15
C SER A 80 8.31 -25.55 -39.10
N TRP A 81 8.65 -25.73 -37.83
CA TRP A 81 8.15 -24.87 -36.74
C TRP A 81 8.70 -23.46 -36.86
N ARG A 82 10.00 -23.32 -37.15
CA ARG A 82 10.62 -22.01 -37.39
C ARG A 82 10.00 -21.28 -38.58
N ALA A 83 9.69 -21.99 -39.66
CA ALA A 83 9.04 -21.38 -40.83
C ALA A 83 7.61 -20.91 -40.51
N ARG A 84 6.84 -21.70 -39.77
CA ARG A 84 5.42 -21.42 -39.47
C ARG A 84 5.22 -20.43 -38.31
N LEU A 85 6.00 -20.55 -37.25
CA LEU A 85 5.73 -19.89 -35.97
C LEU A 85 6.57 -18.62 -35.73
N ARG A 86 7.63 -18.36 -36.51
CA ARG A 86 8.52 -17.22 -36.24
C ARG A 86 7.79 -15.87 -36.26
N TRP A 87 6.97 -15.61 -37.27
CA TRP A 87 6.25 -14.34 -37.37
C TRP A 87 5.17 -14.16 -36.28
N PRO A 88 4.28 -15.14 -36.01
CA PRO A 88 3.31 -14.98 -34.94
C PRO A 88 3.97 -14.88 -33.55
N LEU A 89 5.03 -15.66 -33.28
CA LEU A 89 5.79 -15.53 -32.03
C LEU A 89 6.47 -14.16 -31.90
N LEU A 90 6.98 -13.60 -33.00
CA LEU A 90 7.58 -12.26 -32.99
C LEU A 90 6.53 -11.20 -32.70
N ALA A 91 5.35 -11.29 -33.34
CA ALA A 91 4.25 -10.39 -33.07
C ALA A 91 3.82 -10.44 -31.60
N ILE A 92 3.67 -11.64 -31.03
CA ILE A 92 3.34 -11.82 -29.60
C ILE A 92 4.43 -11.22 -28.70
N TYR A 93 5.70 -11.47 -29.02
CA TYR A 93 6.84 -10.94 -28.26
C TYR A 93 6.88 -9.41 -28.26
N VAL A 94 6.77 -8.79 -29.45
CA VAL A 94 6.73 -7.32 -29.58
C VAL A 94 5.53 -6.74 -28.86
N PHE A 95 4.34 -7.34 -29.05
CA PHE A 95 3.13 -6.91 -28.38
C PHE A 95 3.28 -6.95 -26.87
N THR A 96 3.86 -8.02 -26.32
CA THR A 96 4.05 -8.16 -24.88
C THR A 96 5.04 -7.12 -24.35
N LEU A 97 6.14 -6.85 -25.07
CA LEU A 97 7.08 -5.78 -24.70
C LEU A 97 6.39 -4.40 -24.64
N CYS A 98 5.63 -4.05 -25.69
CA CYS A 98 4.93 -2.77 -25.75
C CYS A 98 3.78 -2.68 -24.73
N PHE A 99 3.04 -3.77 -24.52
CA PHE A 99 1.99 -3.86 -23.51
C PHE A 99 2.56 -3.62 -22.12
N VAL A 100 3.63 -4.34 -21.75
CA VAL A 100 4.29 -4.15 -20.46
C VAL A 100 4.84 -2.74 -20.29
N ALA A 101 5.41 -2.13 -21.34
CA ALA A 101 5.86 -0.73 -21.30
C ALA A 101 4.73 0.26 -20.97
N VAL A 102 3.56 0.09 -21.60
CA VAL A 102 2.36 0.92 -21.31
C VAL A 102 1.84 0.63 -19.90
N SER A 103 1.71 -0.64 -19.52
CA SER A 103 1.27 -1.03 -18.19
C SER A 103 2.19 -0.50 -17.08
N GLU A 104 3.50 -0.49 -17.28
CA GLU A 104 4.45 0.13 -16.33
C GLU A 104 4.24 1.62 -16.19
N THR A 105 3.88 2.33 -17.27
CA THR A 105 3.63 3.77 -17.23
C THR A 105 2.38 4.07 -16.39
N ILE A 106 1.31 3.29 -16.58
CA ILE A 106 0.08 3.39 -15.78
C ILE A 106 0.35 3.05 -14.31
N PHE A 107 1.09 1.98 -14.06
CA PHE A 107 1.45 1.56 -12.71
C PHE A 107 2.36 2.56 -12.00
N TRP A 108 3.25 3.22 -12.74
CA TRP A 108 4.11 4.28 -12.23
C TRP A 108 3.32 5.54 -11.88
N ASP A 109 2.32 5.89 -12.69
CA ASP A 109 1.43 7.02 -12.39
C ASP A 109 0.72 6.81 -11.04
N GLU A 110 0.25 5.58 -10.79
CA GLU A 110 -0.46 5.21 -9.56
C GLU A 110 0.48 5.08 -8.34
N PHE A 111 1.61 4.40 -8.49
CA PHE A 111 2.44 4.00 -7.35
C PHE A 111 3.83 4.64 -7.30
N SER A 112 4.26 5.32 -8.37
CA SER A 112 5.58 5.94 -8.51
C SER A 112 6.76 5.00 -8.25
N VAL A 113 6.57 3.73 -8.56
CA VAL A 113 7.55 2.64 -8.44
C VAL A 113 7.43 1.72 -9.66
N ARG A 114 8.50 0.98 -10.00
CA ARG A 114 8.41 -0.06 -11.04
C ARG A 114 7.54 -1.22 -10.55
N PHE A 115 7.16 -2.12 -11.46
CA PHE A 115 6.51 -3.38 -11.09
C PHE A 115 7.28 -4.09 -9.98
N ASN A 116 6.56 -4.37 -8.90
CA ASN A 116 7.08 -5.04 -7.71
C ASN A 116 6.01 -6.01 -7.20
N PHE A 117 6.05 -6.37 -5.91
CA PHE A 117 5.10 -7.32 -5.34
C PHE A 117 3.65 -6.82 -5.43
N ILE A 118 3.41 -5.51 -5.47
CA ILE A 118 2.07 -4.94 -5.65
C ILE A 118 1.47 -5.45 -6.97
N ALA A 119 2.25 -5.44 -8.05
CA ALA A 119 1.78 -5.96 -9.33
C ALA A 119 1.42 -7.45 -9.28
N LEU A 120 2.10 -8.24 -8.43
CA LEU A 120 1.78 -9.65 -8.23
C LEU A 120 0.54 -9.85 -7.35
N ASP A 121 0.42 -9.10 -6.26
CA ASP A 121 -0.74 -9.17 -5.36
C ASP A 121 -2.03 -8.83 -6.11
N TYR A 122 -1.99 -7.86 -7.02
CA TYR A 122 -3.13 -7.51 -7.87
C TYR A 122 -3.51 -8.64 -8.85
N LEU A 123 -2.56 -9.49 -9.26
CA LEU A 123 -2.86 -10.68 -10.07
C LEU A 123 -3.57 -11.77 -9.27
N VAL A 124 -3.60 -11.72 -7.94
CA VAL A 124 -4.40 -12.63 -7.11
C VAL A 124 -5.88 -12.23 -7.14
N PHE A 125 -6.18 -10.92 -7.11
CA PHE A 125 -7.53 -10.36 -7.13
C PHE A 125 -7.97 -9.98 -8.55
N THR A 126 -7.99 -10.98 -9.45
CA THR A 126 -8.14 -10.73 -10.89
C THR A 126 -9.46 -10.08 -11.28
N THR A 127 -10.57 -10.38 -10.60
CA THR A 127 -11.89 -9.84 -10.94
C THR A 127 -11.95 -8.33 -10.74
N GLU A 128 -11.58 -7.87 -9.55
CA GLU A 128 -11.59 -6.45 -9.17
C GLU A 128 -10.57 -5.67 -10.00
N VAL A 129 -9.37 -6.22 -10.18
CA VAL A 129 -8.30 -5.53 -10.92
C VAL A 129 -8.61 -5.44 -12.41
N ILE A 130 -9.08 -6.51 -13.05
CA ILE A 130 -9.45 -6.48 -14.47
C ILE A 130 -10.69 -5.60 -14.67
N GLY A 131 -11.66 -5.65 -13.76
CA GLY A 131 -12.83 -4.77 -13.76
C GLY A 131 -12.40 -3.30 -13.71
N ASN A 132 -11.56 -2.94 -12.75
CA ASN A 132 -11.02 -1.59 -12.64
C ASN A 132 -10.26 -1.13 -13.87
N ILE A 133 -9.42 -1.98 -14.46
CA ILE A 133 -8.68 -1.61 -15.68
C ILE A 133 -9.65 -1.33 -16.83
N ARG A 134 -10.74 -2.11 -16.96
CA ARG A 134 -11.75 -1.92 -18.00
C ARG A 134 -12.61 -0.68 -17.78
N GLU A 135 -12.95 -0.35 -16.54
CA GLU A 135 -13.75 0.83 -16.19
C GLU A 135 -12.92 2.12 -16.21
N SER A 136 -11.63 2.05 -15.88
CA SER A 136 -10.76 3.21 -15.76
C SER A 136 -10.06 3.62 -17.06
N TYR A 137 -9.84 2.68 -17.98
CA TYR A 137 -9.05 2.93 -19.18
C TYR A 137 -9.79 2.50 -20.46
N PRO A 138 -9.54 3.16 -21.61
CA PRO A 138 -10.08 2.75 -22.89
C PRO A 138 -9.33 1.52 -23.43
N VAL A 139 -9.45 0.38 -22.74
CA VAL A 139 -8.65 -0.84 -22.98
C VAL A 139 -8.70 -1.28 -24.44
N GLY A 140 -9.87 -1.23 -25.09
CA GLY A 140 -10.01 -1.58 -26.50
C GLY A 140 -9.16 -0.71 -27.44
N GLN A 141 -9.11 0.60 -27.18
CA GLN A 141 -8.30 1.53 -27.96
C GLN A 141 -6.80 1.32 -27.69
N ILE A 142 -6.42 1.11 -26.43
CA ILE A 142 -5.02 0.84 -26.04
C ILE A 142 -4.54 -0.45 -26.69
N VAL A 143 -5.29 -1.55 -26.57
CA VAL A 143 -4.95 -2.85 -27.16
C VAL A 143 -4.92 -2.76 -28.69
N GLY A 144 -5.87 -2.04 -29.31
CA GLY A 144 -5.89 -1.80 -30.75
C GLY A 144 -4.65 -1.02 -31.23
N ALA A 145 -4.28 0.06 -30.54
CA ALA A 145 -3.10 0.84 -30.85
C ALA A 145 -1.81 0.03 -30.68
N LEU A 146 -1.71 -0.77 -29.60
CA LEU A 146 -0.59 -1.67 -29.37
C LEU A 146 -0.47 -2.76 -30.44
N ALA A 147 -1.60 -3.30 -30.92
CA ALA A 147 -1.60 -4.28 -32.00
C ALA A 147 -1.08 -3.66 -33.31
N LEU A 148 -1.51 -2.44 -33.65
CA LEU A 148 -1.01 -1.70 -34.83
C LEU A 148 0.48 -1.38 -34.71
N LEU A 149 0.93 -0.89 -33.55
CA LEU A 149 2.34 -0.61 -33.27
C LEU A 149 3.18 -1.89 -33.39
N SER A 150 2.68 -3.00 -32.85
CA SER A 150 3.38 -4.30 -32.92
C SER A 150 3.49 -4.80 -34.35
N ALA A 151 2.42 -4.66 -35.16
CA ALA A 151 2.44 -5.01 -36.57
C ALA A 151 3.46 -4.17 -37.36
N LEU A 152 3.52 -2.87 -37.09
CA LEU A 152 4.49 -1.96 -37.70
C LEU A 152 5.94 -2.35 -37.33
N LEU A 153 6.21 -2.59 -36.05
CA LEU A 153 7.54 -3.01 -35.57
C LEU A 153 7.95 -4.36 -36.16
N VAL A 154 7.03 -5.34 -36.22
CA VAL A 154 7.27 -6.64 -36.88
C VAL A 154 7.60 -6.44 -38.37
N TRP A 155 6.88 -5.56 -39.06
CA TRP A 155 7.14 -5.23 -40.45
C TRP A 155 8.53 -4.61 -40.64
N LEU A 156 8.93 -3.66 -39.79
CA LEU A 156 10.28 -3.06 -39.80
C LEU A 156 11.38 -4.09 -39.51
N LEU A 157 11.11 -5.05 -38.62
CA LEU A 157 12.05 -6.11 -38.26
C LEU A 157 12.16 -7.23 -39.31
N LYS A 158 11.32 -7.21 -40.35
CA LYS A 158 11.29 -8.28 -41.36
C LYS A 158 12.65 -8.49 -42.04
N ARG A 159 13.24 -7.39 -42.54
CA ARG A 159 14.55 -7.41 -43.24
C ARG A 159 15.72 -7.81 -42.32
N PRO A 160 15.92 -7.21 -41.14
CA PRO A 160 17.02 -7.59 -40.26
C PRO A 160 16.87 -9.03 -39.74
N LEU A 161 15.65 -9.50 -39.45
CA LEU A 161 15.43 -10.87 -38.98
C LEU A 161 15.71 -11.90 -40.08
N HIS A 162 15.28 -11.65 -41.32
CA HIS A 162 15.67 -12.49 -42.46
C HIS A 162 17.18 -12.57 -42.62
N SER A 163 17.88 -11.44 -42.47
CA SER A 163 19.35 -11.37 -42.56
C SER A 163 20.03 -12.13 -41.42
N ALA A 164 19.48 -12.07 -40.20
CA ALA A 164 19.99 -12.80 -39.04
C ALA A 164 19.87 -14.33 -39.22
N VAL A 165 18.81 -14.80 -39.89
CA VAL A 165 18.54 -16.23 -40.10
C VAL A 165 19.22 -16.78 -41.37
N ALA A 166 19.52 -15.94 -42.37
CA ALA A 166 20.03 -16.37 -43.67
C ALA A 166 21.34 -17.16 -43.62
N ARG A 167 22.20 -16.93 -42.61
CA ARG A 167 23.45 -17.69 -42.42
C ARG A 167 23.24 -18.80 -41.38
N SER A 168 22.86 -19.98 -41.86
CA SER A 168 22.71 -21.18 -41.02
C SER A 168 24.07 -21.77 -40.67
N VAL A 169 24.33 -21.94 -39.37
CA VAL A 169 25.53 -22.63 -38.85
C VAL A 169 25.06 -23.92 -38.16
N PRO A 170 25.76 -25.07 -38.26
CA PRO A 170 25.27 -26.33 -37.71
C PRO A 170 24.92 -26.24 -36.21
N ARG A 171 23.73 -26.73 -35.83
CA ARG A 171 23.19 -26.68 -34.45
C ARG A 171 24.20 -27.14 -33.40
N ARG A 172 24.91 -28.24 -33.65
CA ARG A 172 25.92 -28.81 -32.73
C ARG A 172 27.04 -27.81 -32.39
N SER A 173 27.42 -26.94 -33.33
CA SER A 173 28.48 -25.97 -33.12
C SER A 173 28.03 -24.71 -32.35
N GLN A 174 26.73 -24.41 -32.32
CA GLN A 174 26.16 -23.28 -31.58
C GLN A 174 25.67 -23.67 -30.19
N PHE A 175 25.29 -24.94 -29.99
CA PHE A 175 24.55 -25.41 -28.82
C PHE A 175 25.23 -25.06 -27.49
N GLY A 176 26.51 -25.41 -27.33
CA GLY A 176 27.26 -25.13 -26.10
C GLY A 176 27.39 -23.63 -25.82
N TRP A 177 27.65 -22.82 -26.85
CA TRP A 177 27.78 -21.37 -26.73
C TRP A 177 26.46 -20.69 -26.36
N VAL A 178 25.37 -21.00 -27.07
CA VAL A 178 24.05 -20.44 -26.81
C VAL A 178 23.59 -20.80 -25.40
N LEU A 179 23.66 -22.08 -25.02
CA LEU A 179 23.21 -22.51 -23.70
C LEU A 179 24.04 -21.88 -22.59
N SER A 180 25.38 -21.83 -22.73
CA SER A 180 26.26 -21.22 -21.73
C SER A 180 25.99 -19.73 -21.56
N LEU A 181 25.78 -19.00 -22.66
CA LEU A 181 25.45 -17.58 -22.61
C LEU A 181 24.06 -17.32 -22.02
N VAL A 182 23.06 -18.11 -22.39
CA VAL A 182 21.72 -18.03 -21.79
C VAL A 182 21.81 -18.28 -20.29
N VAL A 183 22.48 -19.36 -19.85
CA VAL A 183 22.67 -19.66 -18.42
C VAL A 183 23.42 -18.52 -17.72
N LEU A 184 24.50 -18.00 -18.31
CA LEU A 184 25.26 -16.88 -17.74
C LEU A 184 24.38 -15.64 -17.54
N VAL A 185 23.64 -15.23 -18.55
CA VAL A 185 22.75 -14.07 -18.49
C VAL A 185 21.65 -14.27 -17.45
N TRP A 186 21.05 -15.47 -17.38
CA TRP A 186 20.06 -15.81 -16.36
C TRP A 186 20.66 -15.78 -14.96
N VAL A 187 21.90 -16.27 -14.76
CA VAL A 187 22.60 -16.20 -13.46
C VAL A 187 22.92 -14.75 -13.07
N VAL A 188 23.38 -13.93 -14.01
CA VAL A 188 23.63 -12.50 -13.78
C VAL A 188 22.33 -11.80 -13.39
N ALA A 189 21.28 -11.94 -14.20
CA ALA A 189 19.97 -11.35 -13.92
C ALA A 189 19.38 -11.84 -12.59
N TYR A 190 19.56 -13.12 -12.25
CA TYR A 190 19.12 -13.72 -11.00
C TYR A 190 19.84 -13.11 -9.78
N LYS A 191 21.15 -12.86 -9.90
CA LYS A 191 21.98 -12.30 -8.81
C LYS A 191 21.92 -10.78 -8.71
N MET A 192 21.30 -10.09 -9.67
CA MET A 192 21.15 -8.64 -9.63
C MET A 192 20.19 -8.21 -8.51
N ALA A 193 20.76 -7.59 -7.49
CA ALA A 193 20.00 -6.93 -6.43
C ALA A 193 19.26 -5.67 -6.95
N PRO A 194 18.19 -5.24 -6.27
CA PRO A 194 17.62 -3.91 -6.45
C PRO A 194 18.69 -2.81 -6.32
N PRO A 195 18.59 -1.70 -7.07
CA PRO A 195 19.54 -0.59 -6.97
C PRO A 195 19.33 0.20 -5.68
N GLU A 196 20.42 0.51 -4.97
CA GLU A 196 20.43 1.36 -3.76
C GLU A 196 21.59 2.39 -3.87
N PHE A 197 21.67 3.08 -5.00
CA PHE A 197 22.79 4.00 -5.26
C PHE A 197 22.49 5.45 -4.84
N SER A 198 21.23 5.78 -4.59
CA SER A 198 20.76 7.12 -4.23
C SER A 198 19.94 7.09 -2.94
N SER A 199 19.93 8.22 -2.20
CA SER A 199 18.97 8.46 -1.12
C SER A 199 17.55 8.67 -1.66
N SER A 200 17.43 9.01 -2.94
CA SER A 200 16.15 9.15 -3.62
C SER A 200 15.58 7.80 -4.04
N ASN A 201 14.41 7.46 -3.49
CA ASN A 201 13.69 6.26 -3.90
C ASN A 201 13.36 6.29 -5.39
N PHE A 202 12.94 7.47 -5.88
CA PHE A 202 12.62 7.70 -7.27
C PHE A 202 13.81 7.40 -8.20
N ALA A 203 15.00 7.84 -7.84
CA ALA A 203 16.21 7.56 -8.60
C ALA A 203 16.55 6.05 -8.63
N ASN A 204 16.37 5.35 -7.50
CA ASN A 204 16.59 3.91 -7.44
C ASN A 204 15.58 3.15 -8.31
N GLU A 205 14.28 3.47 -8.22
CA GLU A 205 13.22 2.87 -9.05
C GLU A 205 13.42 3.17 -10.54
N LEU A 206 13.83 4.39 -10.87
CA LEU A 206 14.18 4.79 -12.24
C LEU A 206 15.49 4.15 -12.71
N ALA A 207 16.33 3.58 -11.85
CA ALA A 207 17.50 2.79 -12.24
C ALA A 207 17.21 1.30 -12.36
N ASP A 208 16.01 0.83 -11.99
CA ASP A 208 15.66 -0.58 -12.06
C ASP A 208 14.89 -0.95 -13.35
N ASN A 209 14.56 -2.23 -13.52
CA ASN A 209 13.80 -2.75 -14.66
C ASN A 209 12.58 -3.54 -14.18
N GLY A 210 11.37 -3.19 -14.63
CA GLY A 210 10.13 -3.79 -14.12
C GLY A 210 10.00 -5.29 -14.34
N TRP A 211 10.55 -5.85 -15.44
CA TRP A 211 10.58 -7.30 -15.64
C TRP A 211 11.44 -8.03 -14.60
N ARG A 212 12.61 -7.45 -14.27
CA ARG A 212 13.50 -7.99 -13.22
C ARG A 212 12.85 -7.84 -11.86
N SER A 213 12.31 -6.66 -11.55
CA SER A 213 11.67 -6.35 -10.27
C SER A 213 10.45 -7.22 -10.00
N PHE A 214 9.61 -7.48 -11.01
CA PHE A 214 8.48 -8.40 -10.92
C PHE A 214 8.92 -9.84 -10.60
N LEU A 215 9.91 -10.38 -11.32
CA LEU A 215 10.43 -11.73 -11.06
C LEU A 215 11.14 -11.85 -9.70
N TRP A 216 11.78 -10.78 -9.26
CA TRP A 216 12.41 -10.71 -7.95
C TRP A 216 11.36 -10.65 -6.83
N ALA A 217 10.31 -9.86 -7.01
CA ALA A 217 9.20 -9.75 -6.07
C ALA A 217 8.42 -11.05 -5.90
N ALA A 218 8.18 -11.79 -6.99
CA ALA A 218 7.52 -13.10 -6.94
C ALA A 218 8.25 -14.17 -6.11
N ARG A 219 9.51 -13.91 -5.72
CA ARG A 219 10.30 -14.79 -4.85
C ARG A 219 10.27 -14.38 -3.38
N GLN A 220 9.96 -13.11 -3.09
CA GLN A 220 9.99 -12.57 -1.74
C GLN A 220 8.57 -12.60 -1.16
N ASN A 221 8.16 -13.75 -0.64
CA ASN A 221 6.79 -13.91 -0.14
C ASN A 221 6.61 -13.47 1.33
N LYS A 222 7.72 -13.23 2.07
CA LYS A 222 7.78 -12.62 3.41
C LYS A 222 9.18 -12.02 3.63
N LEU A 223 9.28 -10.87 4.30
CA LEU A 223 10.55 -10.35 4.83
C LEU A 223 10.59 -10.62 6.32
N ASP A 224 11.31 -11.67 6.73
CA ASP A 224 11.50 -11.99 8.14
C ASP A 224 12.34 -10.89 8.83
N TYR A 225 11.83 -10.31 9.91
CA TYR A 225 12.52 -9.22 10.57
C TYR A 225 13.89 -9.66 11.10
N ARG A 226 13.95 -10.77 11.83
CA ARG A 226 15.17 -11.29 12.48
C ARG A 226 16.29 -11.61 11.48
N GLN A 227 15.91 -12.09 10.30
CA GLN A 227 16.85 -12.42 9.25
C GLN A 227 17.46 -11.16 8.62
N PHE A 228 16.64 -10.15 8.32
CA PHE A 228 17.03 -9.06 7.42
C PHE A 228 17.36 -7.74 8.12
N TYR A 229 16.87 -7.49 9.33
CA TYR A 229 16.99 -6.21 10.03
C TYR A 229 17.93 -6.30 11.23
N ALA A 230 18.34 -5.14 11.74
CA ALA A 230 19.16 -5.06 12.94
C ALA A 230 18.34 -5.55 14.15
N THR A 231 18.96 -6.36 15.00
CA THR A 231 18.31 -6.96 16.16
C THR A 231 19.09 -6.70 17.44
N ARG A 232 18.36 -6.71 18.55
CA ARG A 232 18.85 -6.69 19.93
C ARG A 232 18.32 -7.91 20.69
N PRO A 233 18.85 -8.24 21.88
CA PRO A 233 18.32 -9.32 22.71
C PRO A 233 16.83 -9.14 23.00
N ASP A 234 16.03 -10.20 22.83
CA ASP A 234 14.56 -10.14 22.93
C ASP A 234 14.06 -9.56 24.25
N ALA A 235 14.70 -9.93 25.38
CA ALA A 235 14.28 -9.46 26.70
C ALA A 235 14.44 -7.93 26.84
N GLU A 236 15.53 -7.37 26.31
CA GLU A 236 15.74 -5.93 26.30
C GLU A 236 14.75 -5.23 25.37
N VAL A 237 14.49 -5.80 24.20
CA VAL A 237 13.54 -5.27 23.22
C VAL A 237 12.13 -5.19 23.79
N ILE A 238 11.67 -6.24 24.46
CA ILE A 238 10.34 -6.25 25.10
C ILE A 238 10.28 -5.27 26.27
N SER A 239 11.33 -5.20 27.10
CA SER A 239 11.40 -4.23 28.20
C SER A 239 11.37 -2.78 27.68
N ASP A 240 12.11 -2.48 26.61
CA ASP A 240 12.09 -1.16 25.98
C ASP A 240 10.75 -0.88 25.32
N LEU A 241 10.14 -1.88 24.65
CA LEU A 241 8.82 -1.74 24.05
C LEU A 241 7.77 -1.37 25.11
N GLN A 242 7.72 -2.08 26.24
CA GLN A 242 6.81 -1.80 27.36
C GLN A 242 7.02 -0.40 27.92
N ARG A 243 8.28 0.01 28.12
CA ARG A 243 8.62 1.36 28.58
C ARG A 243 8.19 2.43 27.58
N LEU A 244 8.41 2.22 26.28
CA LEU A 244 8.12 3.18 25.22
C LEU A 244 6.63 3.25 24.86
N SER A 245 5.88 2.15 25.01
CA SER A 245 4.42 2.15 24.86
C SER A 245 3.72 2.71 26.11
N GLY A 246 4.39 2.70 27.27
CA GLY A 246 3.78 3.03 28.55
C GLY A 246 2.89 1.91 29.10
N HIS A 247 2.97 0.70 28.53
CA HIS A 247 2.09 -0.42 28.80
C HIS A 247 2.88 -1.65 29.26
N ALA A 248 2.44 -2.29 30.34
CA ALA A 248 3.17 -3.42 30.93
C ALA A 248 2.87 -4.75 30.23
N ARG A 249 1.69 -4.89 29.61
CA ARG A 249 1.19 -6.17 29.08
C ARG A 249 1.06 -6.24 27.56
N VAL A 250 1.90 -5.50 26.83
CA VAL A 250 1.89 -5.50 25.36
C VAL A 250 1.85 -6.93 24.78
N SER A 251 0.84 -7.22 23.96
CA SER A 251 0.58 -8.54 23.38
C SER A 251 -0.14 -8.42 22.04
N ALA A 252 0.23 -9.27 21.08
CA ALA A 252 -0.52 -9.45 19.84
C ALA A 252 -1.65 -10.47 20.00
N THR A 253 -1.56 -11.40 20.96
CA THR A 253 -2.60 -12.39 21.21
C THR A 253 -3.67 -11.81 22.12
N HIS A 254 -4.92 -12.01 21.74
CA HIS A 254 -6.04 -11.68 22.60
C HIS A 254 -6.09 -12.66 23.76
N ASP A 255 -5.75 -12.16 24.94
CA ASP A 255 -5.96 -12.84 26.21
C ASP A 255 -7.10 -12.17 26.94
N ALA A 256 -8.07 -12.98 27.39
CA ALA A 256 -9.24 -12.45 28.05
C ALA A 256 -8.84 -11.66 29.28
N VAL A 257 -9.04 -10.34 29.23
CA VAL A 257 -8.72 -9.49 30.37
C VAL A 257 -9.74 -9.82 31.45
N GLN A 258 -9.31 -9.89 32.73
CA GLN A 258 -10.26 -9.92 33.85
C GLN A 258 -11.35 -8.87 33.55
N LYS A 259 -12.63 -9.24 33.70
CA LYS A 259 -13.79 -8.35 33.49
C LYS A 259 -13.59 -7.05 34.28
N VAL A 260 -12.88 -6.08 33.70
CA VAL A 260 -12.74 -4.75 34.27
C VAL A 260 -14.09 -4.15 34.00
N ALA A 261 -14.91 -4.08 35.03
CA ALA A 261 -16.21 -3.43 34.95
C ALA A 261 -16.00 -2.04 34.37
N TYR A 262 -16.67 -1.75 33.25
CA TYR A 262 -16.76 -0.40 32.70
C TYR A 262 -17.23 0.55 33.81
N LYS A 263 -16.37 1.50 34.18
CA LYS A 263 -16.77 2.62 35.04
C LYS A 263 -17.03 3.81 34.14
N SER A 264 -18.31 4.13 33.94
CA SER A 264 -18.74 5.22 33.07
C SER A 264 -18.19 6.57 33.54
N GLY A 265 -17.54 7.30 32.63
CA GLY A 265 -17.23 8.72 32.76
C GLY A 265 -18.17 9.63 31.96
N PHE A 266 -19.20 9.08 31.30
CA PHE A 266 -20.04 9.77 30.34
C PHE A 266 -21.45 10.09 30.85
N PRO A 267 -22.11 11.13 30.33
CA PRO A 267 -23.47 11.52 30.73
C PRO A 267 -24.46 10.35 30.65
N GLY A 268 -25.20 10.11 31.73
CA GLY A 268 -26.24 9.07 31.78
C GLY A 268 -25.76 7.64 32.07
N GLY A 269 -24.46 7.42 32.34
CA GLY A 269 -23.95 6.13 32.81
C GLY A 269 -23.93 5.01 31.76
N LYS A 270 -24.26 5.33 30.49
CA LYS A 270 -24.32 4.36 29.39
C LYS A 270 -22.97 4.24 28.69
N GLN A 271 -22.76 3.10 28.04
CA GLN A 271 -21.67 2.90 27.10
C GLN A 271 -22.04 3.60 25.78
N PRO A 272 -21.18 4.44 25.19
CA PRO A 272 -21.47 5.06 23.91
C PRO A 272 -21.31 4.07 22.76
N ASN A 273 -22.03 4.35 21.66
CA ASN A 273 -21.67 3.74 20.38
C ASN A 273 -20.35 4.33 19.90
N VAL A 274 -19.59 3.55 19.15
CA VAL A 274 -18.33 3.99 18.55
C VAL A 274 -18.34 3.65 17.08
N VAL A 275 -18.08 4.63 16.22
CA VAL A 275 -18.03 4.46 14.77
C VAL A 275 -16.70 4.98 14.26
N VAL A 276 -15.78 4.08 13.92
CA VAL A 276 -14.50 4.40 13.30
C VAL A 276 -14.68 4.32 11.78
N VAL A 277 -14.69 5.46 11.11
CA VAL A 277 -14.79 5.60 9.67
C VAL A 277 -13.40 5.80 9.09
N MET A 278 -12.90 4.75 8.46
CA MET A 278 -11.69 4.75 7.66
C MET A 278 -11.97 5.28 6.26
N MET A 279 -11.39 6.44 5.96
CA MET A 279 -11.60 7.14 4.71
C MET A 279 -10.49 6.78 3.71
N GLU A 280 -10.88 6.07 2.64
CA GLU A 280 -9.98 5.67 1.55
C GLU A 280 -9.17 6.86 1.01
N SER A 281 -7.84 6.77 1.07
CA SER A 281 -6.90 7.70 0.42
C SER A 281 -7.14 9.18 0.74
N MET A 282 -7.69 9.50 1.92
CA MET A 282 -8.05 10.88 2.31
C MET A 282 -6.85 11.61 2.95
N SER A 283 -5.86 12.02 2.14
CA SER A 283 -4.68 12.76 2.61
C SER A 283 -5.05 14.05 3.37
N ALA A 284 -4.26 14.43 4.38
CA ALA A 284 -4.47 15.68 5.11
C ALA A 284 -4.38 16.91 4.19
N GLU A 285 -3.51 16.85 3.16
CA GLU A 285 -3.31 17.93 2.17
C GLU A 285 -4.57 18.31 1.37
N TYR A 286 -5.65 17.54 1.45
CA TYR A 286 -6.93 17.86 0.81
C TYR A 286 -7.81 18.80 1.63
N MET A 287 -7.54 18.98 2.92
CA MET A 287 -8.38 19.81 3.79
C MET A 287 -7.90 21.24 3.93
N ALA A 288 -8.84 22.18 4.04
CA ALA A 288 -8.52 23.60 4.25
C ALA A 288 -7.82 23.84 5.58
N THR A 289 -8.15 23.05 6.60
CA THR A 289 -7.52 23.05 7.92
C THR A 289 -6.01 22.74 7.86
N PHE A 290 -5.55 22.07 6.80
CA PHE A 290 -4.14 21.77 6.53
C PHE A 290 -3.56 22.60 5.37
N GLY A 291 -4.26 23.66 4.95
CA GLY A 291 -3.78 24.64 3.97
C GLY A 291 -4.27 24.43 2.53
N ASN A 292 -5.17 23.49 2.28
CA ASN A 292 -5.77 23.33 0.95
C ASN A 292 -6.69 24.51 0.61
N THR A 293 -6.62 25.03 -0.62
CA THR A 293 -7.43 26.18 -1.07
C THR A 293 -8.52 25.82 -2.08
N GLU A 294 -8.65 24.54 -2.44
CA GLU A 294 -9.60 24.06 -3.46
C GLU A 294 -11.01 23.78 -2.90
N ASN A 295 -11.18 23.91 -1.57
CA ASN A 295 -12.45 23.68 -0.87
C ASN A 295 -13.05 22.29 -1.19
N LEU A 296 -12.21 21.25 -1.09
CA LEU A 296 -12.60 19.88 -1.38
C LEU A 296 -13.31 19.20 -0.21
N THR A 297 -13.08 19.63 1.03
CA THR A 297 -13.57 18.91 2.23
C THR A 297 -14.35 19.79 3.23
N PRO A 298 -15.35 20.57 2.80
CA PRO A 298 -16.07 21.48 3.70
C PRO A 298 -16.72 20.77 4.91
N SER A 299 -17.14 19.52 4.79
CA SER A 299 -17.77 18.77 5.89
C SER A 299 -16.74 18.35 6.93
N LEU A 300 -15.62 17.78 6.52
CA LEU A 300 -14.52 17.41 7.40
C LEU A 300 -13.88 18.65 8.05
N ASP A 301 -13.73 19.75 7.32
CA ASP A 301 -13.22 21.02 7.88
C ASP A 301 -14.16 21.58 8.96
N LYS A 302 -15.48 21.48 8.76
CA LYS A 302 -16.46 21.82 9.79
C LYS A 302 -16.34 20.90 11.01
N LEU A 303 -16.26 19.59 10.81
CA LEU A 303 -16.09 18.61 11.89
C LEU A 303 -14.77 18.82 12.65
N ALA A 304 -13.70 19.22 11.97
CA ALA A 304 -12.42 19.54 12.58
C ALA A 304 -12.50 20.77 13.50
N GLY A 305 -13.36 21.75 13.20
CA GLY A 305 -13.62 22.91 14.05
C GLY A 305 -14.56 22.63 15.23
N GLU A 306 -15.47 21.66 15.07
CA GLU A 306 -16.47 21.28 16.10
C GLU A 306 -16.04 20.08 16.97
N GLY A 307 -14.94 19.40 16.61
CA GLY A 307 -14.48 18.15 17.23
C GLY A 307 -13.06 18.23 17.79
N MET A 308 -12.50 17.06 18.08
CA MET A 308 -11.09 16.88 18.44
C MET A 308 -10.30 16.53 17.18
N LEU A 309 -9.46 17.46 16.72
CA LEU A 309 -8.60 17.29 15.55
C LEU A 309 -7.19 16.88 15.95
N PHE A 310 -6.66 15.82 15.37
CA PHE A 310 -5.24 15.47 15.45
C PHE A 310 -4.49 16.11 14.30
N THR A 311 -3.56 17.02 14.61
CA THR A 311 -2.92 17.88 13.59
C THR A 311 -1.61 17.31 13.05
N HIS A 312 -1.07 16.28 13.71
CA HIS A 312 0.20 15.63 13.36
C HIS A 312 0.07 14.10 13.47
N LEU A 313 -0.97 13.53 12.83
CA LEU A 313 -1.18 12.09 12.78
C LEU A 313 -0.62 11.50 11.48
N TYR A 314 0.19 10.44 11.61
CA TYR A 314 0.79 9.79 10.45
C TYR A 314 0.37 8.33 10.30
N ALA A 315 0.02 7.95 9.07
CA ALA A 315 -0.34 6.59 8.69
C ALA A 315 0.79 5.60 8.99
N ALA A 316 0.44 4.39 9.42
CA ALA A 316 1.43 3.34 9.67
C ALA A 316 2.05 2.82 8.36
N GLY A 317 1.39 3.01 7.24
CA GLY A 317 1.85 2.58 5.92
C GLY A 317 1.12 3.30 4.80
N THR A 318 1.34 2.82 3.57
CA THR A 318 0.84 3.46 2.35
C THR A 318 -0.28 2.66 1.66
N ARG A 319 -1.00 1.81 2.42
CA ARG A 319 -2.00 0.88 1.89
C ARG A 319 -3.14 0.70 2.89
N THR A 320 -4.35 0.48 2.38
CA THR A 320 -5.55 0.29 3.19
C THR A 320 -5.38 -0.78 4.27
N VAL A 321 -4.81 -1.94 3.91
CA VAL A 321 -4.54 -3.03 4.86
C VAL A 321 -3.56 -2.67 5.98
N ARG A 322 -2.73 -1.62 5.82
CA ARG A 322 -1.87 -1.08 6.89
C ARG A 322 -2.66 -0.17 7.82
N GLY A 323 -3.57 0.62 7.28
CA GLY A 323 -4.54 1.37 8.08
C GLY A 323 -5.44 0.43 8.88
N LEU A 324 -6.01 -0.59 8.24
CA LEU A 324 -6.88 -1.57 8.90
C LEU A 324 -6.14 -2.32 10.02
N GLU A 325 -4.88 -2.72 9.78
CA GLU A 325 -3.99 -3.29 10.80
C GLU A 325 -3.79 -2.30 11.96
N ALA A 326 -3.44 -1.05 11.66
CA ALA A 326 -3.16 -0.03 12.68
C ALA A 326 -4.40 0.31 13.54
N LEU A 327 -5.57 0.43 12.93
CA LEU A 327 -6.81 0.86 13.60
C LEU A 327 -7.60 -0.30 14.20
N SER A 328 -7.26 -1.55 13.87
CA SER A 328 -7.81 -2.72 14.56
C SER A 328 -6.86 -3.24 15.64
N ALA A 329 -5.61 -3.53 15.31
CA ALA A 329 -4.67 -4.23 16.20
C ALA A 329 -3.67 -3.30 16.91
N ALA A 330 -3.55 -2.04 16.50
CA ALA A 330 -2.60 -1.06 17.06
C ALA A 330 -1.15 -1.57 17.11
N LEU A 331 -0.77 -2.41 16.13
CA LEU A 331 0.55 -2.98 16.00
C LEU A 331 1.44 -2.10 15.10
N PRO A 332 2.71 -1.87 15.48
CA PRO A 332 3.69 -1.32 14.56
C PRO A 332 3.75 -2.16 13.29
N PRO A 333 3.90 -1.52 12.12
CA PRO A 333 3.89 -2.25 10.86
C PRO A 333 5.12 -3.16 10.74
N LEU A 334 4.89 -4.43 10.44
CA LEU A 334 5.95 -5.38 10.10
C LEU A 334 6.42 -5.21 8.65
N PRO A 335 7.68 -5.53 8.31
CA PRO A 335 8.13 -5.52 6.93
C PRO A 335 7.35 -6.56 6.10
N GLY A 336 7.20 -6.29 4.81
CA GLY A 336 6.48 -7.15 3.89
C GLY A 336 4.97 -6.89 3.85
N LYS A 337 4.17 -7.96 3.97
CA LYS A 337 2.70 -7.95 3.84
C LYS A 337 2.04 -7.67 5.20
N SER A 338 0.99 -6.84 5.21
CA SER A 338 0.14 -6.60 6.39
C SER A 338 -0.42 -7.91 6.96
N VAL A 339 -0.55 -7.98 8.29
CA VAL A 339 -1.17 -9.11 9.01
C VAL A 339 -2.60 -9.38 8.56
N VAL A 340 -3.33 -8.36 8.09
CA VAL A 340 -4.68 -8.50 7.52
C VAL A 340 -4.73 -9.53 6.39
N ARG A 341 -3.64 -9.62 5.61
CA ARG A 341 -3.53 -10.55 4.49
C ARG A 341 -2.74 -11.82 4.85
N TRP A 342 -2.47 -12.09 6.12
CA TRP A 342 -1.85 -13.35 6.55
C TRP A 342 -2.93 -14.44 6.58
N PRO A 343 -2.61 -15.66 6.10
CA PRO A 343 -3.55 -16.77 6.18
C PRO A 343 -3.77 -17.19 7.63
N ASP A 344 -4.99 -17.60 7.96
CA ASP A 344 -5.36 -18.28 9.21
C ASP A 344 -5.00 -17.52 10.51
N ILE A 345 -4.91 -16.19 10.45
CA ILE A 345 -4.68 -15.37 11.63
C ILE A 345 -5.99 -15.22 12.42
N THR A 346 -6.03 -15.80 13.61
CA THR A 346 -7.17 -15.72 14.55
C THR A 346 -6.67 -15.24 15.91
N ASN A 347 -7.62 -14.89 16.80
CA ASN A 347 -7.35 -14.51 18.18
C ASN A 347 -6.36 -13.34 18.34
N LEU A 348 -6.32 -12.42 17.37
CA LEU A 348 -5.50 -11.21 17.43
C LEU A 348 -6.14 -10.23 18.41
N ASN A 349 -5.32 -9.60 19.25
CA ASN A 349 -5.76 -8.54 20.12
C ASN A 349 -6.15 -7.31 19.28
N THR A 350 -7.45 -7.11 19.10
CA THR A 350 -7.99 -5.97 18.33
C THR A 350 -8.92 -5.12 19.18
N LEU A 351 -9.11 -3.87 18.78
CA LEU A 351 -10.08 -2.95 19.39
C LEU A 351 -11.47 -3.59 19.48
N GLY A 352 -11.95 -4.25 18.41
CA GLY A 352 -13.24 -4.94 18.43
C GLY A 352 -13.28 -6.12 19.39
N ALA A 353 -12.22 -6.93 19.46
CA ALA A 353 -12.14 -8.00 20.46
C ALA A 353 -12.21 -7.45 21.89
N SER A 354 -11.43 -6.40 22.19
CA SER A 354 -11.45 -5.70 23.48
C SER A 354 -12.84 -5.14 23.83
N LEU A 355 -13.50 -4.48 22.87
CA LEU A 355 -14.85 -3.93 23.08
C LEU A 355 -15.91 -5.02 23.21
N ALA A 356 -15.80 -6.14 22.48
CA ALA A 356 -16.73 -7.27 22.57
C ALA A 356 -16.79 -7.86 23.98
N GLU A 357 -15.64 -8.03 24.64
CA GLU A 357 -15.56 -8.52 26.03
C GLU A 357 -16.31 -7.63 27.03
N ARG A 358 -16.50 -6.36 26.66
CA ARG A 358 -17.10 -5.31 27.50
C ARG A 358 -18.53 -4.97 27.09
N GLY A 359 -19.11 -5.73 26.16
CA GLY A 359 -20.53 -5.68 25.81
C GLY A 359 -20.88 -4.97 24.51
N TRP A 360 -19.90 -4.42 23.78
CA TRP A 360 -20.15 -3.88 22.44
C TRP A 360 -20.40 -5.00 21.43
N ALA A 361 -21.14 -4.68 20.38
CA ALA A 361 -21.25 -5.51 19.18
C ALA A 361 -20.24 -5.00 18.12
N PRO A 362 -19.15 -5.72 17.82
CA PRO A 362 -18.22 -5.33 16.76
C PRO A 362 -18.79 -5.66 15.38
N HIS A 363 -18.82 -4.66 14.51
CA HIS A 363 -19.17 -4.79 13.11
C HIS A 363 -18.03 -4.27 12.24
N PHE A 364 -17.74 -4.97 11.16
CA PHE A 364 -16.91 -4.46 10.06
C PHE A 364 -17.81 -4.22 8.85
N LEU A 365 -17.90 -2.97 8.40
CA LEU A 365 -18.74 -2.58 7.26
C LEU A 365 -17.88 -2.04 6.12
N TYR A 366 -18.06 -2.58 4.93
CA TYR A 366 -17.28 -2.20 3.76
C TYR A 366 -18.17 -2.00 2.53
N GLY A 367 -17.92 -0.93 1.78
CA GLY A 367 -18.67 -0.63 0.56
C GLY A 367 -18.32 -1.53 -0.63
N GLY A 368 -17.18 -2.23 -0.59
CA GLY A 368 -16.71 -3.11 -1.65
C GLY A 368 -16.94 -4.60 -1.39
N TYR A 369 -16.28 -5.45 -2.17
CA TYR A 369 -16.22 -6.89 -1.90
C TYR A 369 -15.14 -7.15 -0.85
N GLY A 370 -15.52 -7.61 0.33
CA GLY A 370 -14.55 -7.76 1.41
C GLY A 370 -13.67 -9.02 1.27
N MET A 371 -13.88 -9.84 0.24
CA MET A 371 -12.89 -10.84 -0.19
C MET A 371 -11.60 -10.19 -0.71
N PHE A 372 -11.71 -8.99 -1.30
CA PHE A 372 -10.55 -8.19 -1.68
C PHE A 372 -9.69 -7.97 -0.43
N ASP A 373 -8.37 -8.16 -0.57
CA ASP A 373 -7.42 -7.99 0.53
C ASP A 373 -7.67 -8.84 1.79
N ASN A 374 -8.48 -9.90 1.68
CA ASN A 374 -8.81 -10.80 2.80
C ASN A 374 -9.52 -10.07 3.98
N MET A 375 -10.20 -8.96 3.74
CA MET A 375 -10.84 -8.18 4.81
C MET A 375 -11.92 -8.98 5.56
N ASN A 376 -12.80 -9.68 4.84
CA ASN A 376 -13.84 -10.53 5.44
C ASN A 376 -13.23 -11.65 6.27
N GLY A 377 -12.20 -12.30 5.74
CA GLY A 377 -11.48 -13.38 6.43
C GLY A 377 -10.84 -12.89 7.72
N TYR A 378 -10.12 -11.76 7.66
CA TYR A 378 -9.45 -11.18 8.82
C TYR A 378 -10.43 -10.72 9.91
N PHE A 379 -11.39 -9.85 9.59
CA PHE A 379 -12.32 -9.31 10.60
C PHE A 379 -13.28 -10.37 11.14
N GLY A 380 -13.76 -11.28 10.28
CA GLY A 380 -14.59 -12.41 10.71
C GLY A 380 -13.84 -13.33 11.67
N ALA A 381 -12.55 -13.61 11.40
CA ALA A 381 -11.69 -14.38 12.29
C ALA A 381 -11.42 -13.71 13.64
N GLN A 382 -11.55 -12.38 13.74
CA GLN A 382 -11.42 -11.62 15.00
C GLN A 382 -12.77 -11.39 15.71
N GLY A 383 -13.85 -12.04 15.27
CA GLY A 383 -15.16 -11.98 15.93
C GLY A 383 -16.04 -10.80 15.55
N TYR A 384 -15.74 -10.09 14.45
CA TYR A 384 -16.61 -9.04 13.93
C TYR A 384 -17.76 -9.64 13.13
N LYS A 385 -18.95 -9.04 13.23
CA LYS A 385 -19.98 -9.23 12.23
C LYS A 385 -19.59 -8.46 10.98
N VAL A 386 -19.32 -9.18 9.90
CA VAL A 386 -18.88 -8.59 8.63
C VAL A 386 -20.09 -8.31 7.74
N THR A 387 -20.16 -7.10 7.18
CA THR A 387 -21.15 -6.69 6.18
C THR A 387 -20.43 -5.96 5.05
N ASP A 388 -20.20 -6.67 3.95
CA ASP A 388 -19.72 -6.07 2.71
C ASP A 388 -20.88 -5.79 1.76
N ARG A 389 -20.61 -5.26 0.56
CA ARG A 389 -21.65 -4.86 -0.40
C ARG A 389 -22.69 -5.94 -0.71
N THR A 390 -22.35 -7.22 -0.56
CA THR A 390 -23.26 -8.34 -0.82
C THR A 390 -24.30 -8.54 0.28
N GLY A 391 -24.04 -8.00 1.48
CA GLY A 391 -24.92 -8.06 2.64
C GLY A 391 -25.76 -6.80 2.84
N PHE A 392 -25.72 -5.84 1.91
CA PHE A 392 -26.48 -4.60 2.00
C PHE A 392 -27.97 -4.85 1.82
N LYS A 393 -28.81 -4.01 2.43
CA LYS A 393 -30.25 -4.12 2.30
C LYS A 393 -30.69 -3.97 0.84
N ASP A 394 -31.59 -4.85 0.39
CA ASP A 394 -32.18 -4.78 -0.94
C ASP A 394 -32.80 -3.40 -1.23
N GLY A 395 -32.47 -2.85 -2.41
CA GLY A 395 -32.94 -1.54 -2.85
C GLY A 395 -32.26 -0.34 -2.19
N LEU A 396 -31.25 -0.55 -1.34
CA LEU A 396 -30.49 0.54 -0.70
C LEU A 396 -29.48 1.19 -1.64
N VAL A 397 -28.91 0.41 -2.56
CA VAL A 397 -27.81 0.83 -3.43
C VAL A 397 -28.38 1.39 -4.74
N GLU A 398 -28.24 2.70 -4.94
CA GLU A 398 -28.58 3.38 -6.21
C GLU A 398 -27.40 3.37 -7.18
N PHE A 399 -26.18 3.51 -6.66
CA PHE A 399 -24.96 3.61 -7.44
C PHE A 399 -23.85 2.71 -6.89
N GLU A 400 -23.15 2.07 -7.82
CA GLU A 400 -21.96 1.31 -7.52
C GLU A 400 -20.98 1.22 -8.70
N ASN A 401 -19.72 0.95 -8.40
CA ASN A 401 -18.68 0.60 -9.38
C ASN A 401 -17.91 -0.65 -8.93
N VAL A 402 -16.85 -1.02 -9.66
CA VAL A 402 -16.01 -2.19 -9.32
C VAL A 402 -15.49 -2.18 -7.88
N TRP A 403 -15.15 -1.01 -7.33
CA TRP A 403 -14.57 -0.88 -5.98
C TRP A 403 -15.61 -1.00 -4.89
N GLY A 404 -16.79 -0.43 -5.10
CA GLY A 404 -17.82 -0.45 -4.08
C GLY A 404 -19.09 0.28 -4.48
N VAL A 405 -20.07 0.14 -3.59
CA VAL A 405 -21.24 1.02 -3.54
C VAL A 405 -20.77 2.43 -3.17
N ALA A 406 -21.53 3.43 -3.59
CA ALA A 406 -21.23 4.80 -3.22
C ALA A 406 -21.21 4.98 -1.69
N ASP A 407 -20.31 5.83 -1.18
CA ASP A 407 -20.11 6.00 0.26
C ASP A 407 -21.39 6.46 0.97
N GLU A 408 -22.29 7.19 0.29
CA GLU A 408 -23.60 7.56 0.85
C GLU A 408 -24.48 6.33 1.19
N HIS A 409 -24.41 5.27 0.38
CA HIS A 409 -25.15 4.03 0.61
C HIS A 409 -24.47 3.14 1.67
N LEU A 410 -23.14 3.15 1.73
CA LEU A 410 -22.40 2.55 2.86
C LEU A 410 -22.85 3.17 4.18
N PHE A 411 -22.91 4.50 4.25
CA PHE A 411 -23.36 5.18 5.45
C PHE A 411 -24.85 4.93 5.76
N ASP A 412 -25.70 4.78 4.75
CA ASP A 412 -27.09 4.36 4.98
C ASP A 412 -27.15 2.96 5.62
N GLN A 413 -26.31 2.02 5.17
CA GLN A 413 -26.21 0.69 5.77
C GLN A 413 -25.66 0.75 7.21
N VAL A 414 -24.68 1.62 7.48
CA VAL A 414 -24.15 1.85 8.84
C VAL A 414 -25.25 2.34 9.77
N LEU A 415 -26.07 3.31 9.34
CA LEU A 415 -27.20 3.82 10.14
C LEU A 415 -28.20 2.71 10.48
N LEU A 416 -28.49 1.81 9.53
CA LEU A 416 -29.38 0.66 9.75
C LEU A 416 -28.83 -0.33 10.77
N GLU A 417 -27.53 -0.62 10.74
CA GLU A 417 -26.92 -1.54 11.72
C GLU A 417 -26.84 -0.90 13.12
N ILE A 418 -26.57 0.40 13.24
CA ILE A 418 -26.62 1.10 14.54
C ILE A 418 -28.05 1.06 15.10
N ASP A 419 -29.07 1.37 14.30
CA ASP A 419 -30.47 1.29 14.71
C ASP A 419 -30.83 -0.12 15.21
N ARG A 420 -30.39 -1.15 14.49
CA ARG A 420 -30.64 -2.55 14.84
C ARG A 420 -29.98 -2.93 16.17
N GLU A 421 -28.69 -2.63 16.36
CA GLU A 421 -27.99 -3.01 17.59
C GLU A 421 -28.48 -2.23 18.81
N THR A 422 -28.68 -0.92 18.67
CA THR A 422 -29.16 -0.07 19.77
C THR A 422 -30.58 -0.44 20.21
N ALA A 423 -31.43 -0.93 19.31
CA ALA A 423 -32.74 -1.49 19.65
C ALA A 423 -32.67 -2.74 20.54
N THR A 424 -31.54 -3.47 20.54
CA THR A 424 -31.30 -4.60 21.44
C THR A 424 -30.70 -4.19 22.80
N GLY A 425 -30.42 -2.89 22.99
CA GLY A 425 -29.80 -2.35 24.20
C GLY A 425 -28.28 -2.52 24.27
N LYS A 426 -27.64 -3.05 23.23
CA LYS A 426 -26.18 -3.16 23.14
C LYS A 426 -25.56 -1.91 22.50
N PRO A 427 -24.42 -1.41 22.99
CA PRO A 427 -23.68 -0.36 22.29
C PRO A 427 -23.04 -0.91 21.02
N PHE A 428 -23.15 -0.15 19.94
CA PHE A 428 -22.58 -0.51 18.64
C PHE A 428 -21.09 -0.14 18.57
N PHE A 429 -20.25 -1.02 18.02
CA PHE A 429 -18.91 -0.67 17.55
C PHE A 429 -18.81 -0.97 16.05
N GLY A 430 -18.65 0.06 15.24
CA GLY A 430 -18.47 -0.07 13.79
C GLY A 430 -17.08 0.31 13.36
N HIS A 431 -16.42 -0.60 12.65
CA HIS A 431 -15.23 -0.35 11.89
C HIS A 431 -15.64 -0.27 10.41
N VAL A 432 -15.66 0.94 9.85
CA VAL A 432 -16.26 1.24 8.54
C VAL A 432 -15.17 1.63 7.56
N MET A 433 -15.14 1.05 6.36
CA MET A 433 -14.18 1.39 5.30
C MET A 433 -14.89 1.91 4.06
N THR A 434 -14.55 3.13 3.64
CA THR A 434 -15.12 3.76 2.43
C THR A 434 -14.44 3.25 1.15
N ALA A 435 -15.02 3.54 -0.02
CA ALA A 435 -14.49 3.05 -1.31
C ALA A 435 -14.54 4.07 -2.45
N SER A 436 -15.29 5.16 -2.32
CA SER A 436 -15.59 6.05 -3.46
C SER A 436 -14.40 6.90 -3.92
N ASN A 437 -13.44 7.20 -3.04
CA ASN A 437 -12.22 7.96 -3.37
C ASN A 437 -11.14 7.08 -4.03
N HIS A 438 -11.54 6.31 -5.04
CA HIS A 438 -10.67 5.42 -5.80
C HIS A 438 -10.89 5.61 -7.31
N VAL A 439 -9.84 5.47 -8.12
CA VAL A 439 -9.95 5.49 -9.60
C VAL A 439 -10.98 4.44 -10.04
N PRO A 440 -11.98 4.75 -10.92
CA PRO A 440 -12.08 5.88 -11.84
C PRO A 440 -12.72 7.17 -11.28
N PHE A 441 -12.96 7.27 -9.97
CA PHE A 441 -13.58 8.42 -9.30
C PHE A 441 -15.00 8.70 -9.77
N THR A 442 -15.82 7.65 -9.81
CA THR A 442 -17.23 7.71 -10.21
C THR A 442 -18.14 7.69 -8.97
N TYR A 443 -19.19 8.50 -9.01
CA TYR A 443 -20.17 8.69 -7.95
C TYR A 443 -21.52 9.20 -8.51
N PRO A 444 -22.63 9.14 -7.73
CA PRO A 444 -23.93 9.69 -8.14
C PRO A 444 -23.87 11.16 -8.57
N SER A 445 -24.57 11.49 -9.65
CA SER A 445 -24.65 12.86 -10.15
C SER A 445 -25.49 13.76 -9.25
N GLY A 446 -25.23 15.07 -9.31
CA GLY A 446 -26.01 16.09 -8.59
C GLY A 446 -25.78 16.15 -7.08
N ARG A 447 -24.79 15.43 -6.54
CA ARG A 447 -24.41 15.48 -5.11
C ARG A 447 -23.39 16.58 -4.80
N ILE A 448 -22.48 16.81 -5.73
CA ILE A 448 -21.43 17.84 -5.66
C ILE A 448 -21.34 18.61 -6.99
N ASP A 449 -20.56 19.69 -7.01
CA ASP A 449 -20.32 20.58 -8.15
C ASP A 449 -19.29 20.05 -9.16
N ILE A 450 -18.69 18.89 -8.92
CA ILE A 450 -17.75 18.22 -9.84
C ILE A 450 -18.47 17.07 -10.55
N PRO A 451 -18.57 17.06 -11.90
CA PRO A 451 -19.18 15.97 -12.65
C PRO A 451 -18.46 14.63 -12.43
N SER A 452 -19.21 13.54 -12.45
CA SER A 452 -18.69 12.16 -12.41
C SER A 452 -18.36 11.69 -13.84
N PRO A 453 -17.16 11.10 -14.13
CA PRO A 453 -16.03 10.90 -13.21
C PRO A 453 -15.26 12.21 -12.95
N GLY A 454 -15.00 12.50 -11.68
CA GLY A 454 -14.46 13.80 -11.25
C GLY A 454 -12.95 13.83 -10.98
N LYS A 455 -12.22 12.77 -11.36
CA LYS A 455 -10.83 12.52 -10.95
C LYS A 455 -10.69 12.58 -9.41
N ARG A 456 -9.45 12.70 -8.91
CA ARG A 456 -9.16 12.75 -7.47
C ARG A 456 -9.97 13.83 -6.74
N ALA A 457 -10.04 15.05 -7.28
CA ALA A 457 -10.78 16.15 -6.65
C ALA A 457 -12.27 15.81 -6.47
N GLY A 458 -12.91 15.21 -7.48
CA GLY A 458 -14.29 14.75 -7.37
C GLY A 458 -14.47 13.61 -6.37
N GLY A 459 -13.56 12.63 -6.38
CA GLY A 459 -13.58 11.52 -5.42
C GLY A 459 -13.48 11.98 -3.96
N VAL A 460 -12.53 12.90 -3.68
CA VAL A 460 -12.35 13.52 -2.36
C VAL A 460 -13.59 14.31 -1.95
N LYS A 461 -14.09 15.20 -2.82
CA LYS A 461 -15.24 16.05 -2.51
C LYS A 461 -16.53 15.27 -2.34
N TYR A 462 -16.70 14.17 -3.08
CA TYR A 462 -17.83 13.27 -2.91
C TYR A 462 -17.75 12.49 -1.59
N ALA A 463 -16.57 11.97 -1.22
CA ALA A 463 -16.37 11.30 0.05
C ALA A 463 -16.65 12.24 1.25
N ASP A 464 -16.20 13.50 1.17
CA ASP A 464 -16.54 14.54 2.15
C ASP A 464 -18.06 14.80 2.23
N TYR A 465 -18.72 14.96 1.07
CA TYR A 465 -20.17 15.12 1.01
C TYR A 465 -20.90 13.97 1.70
N ALA A 466 -20.47 12.72 1.45
CA ALA A 466 -21.07 11.53 2.05
C ALA A 466 -20.91 11.52 3.58
N VAL A 467 -19.76 11.94 4.11
CA VAL A 467 -19.53 12.15 5.55
C VAL A 467 -20.47 13.22 6.12
N GLY A 468 -20.60 14.36 5.45
CA GLY A 468 -21.53 15.42 5.85
C GLY A 468 -22.97 14.93 5.93
N ARG A 469 -23.45 14.24 4.87
CA ARG A 469 -24.78 13.63 4.82
C ARG A 469 -24.98 12.61 5.94
N PHE A 470 -23.99 11.75 6.19
CA PHE A 470 -24.03 10.75 7.25
C PHE A 470 -24.24 11.39 8.62
N ILE A 471 -23.48 12.43 8.96
CA ILE A 471 -23.63 13.14 10.23
C ILE A 471 -24.98 13.84 10.33
N GLU A 472 -25.48 14.49 9.28
CA GLU A 472 -26.79 15.15 9.29
C GLU A 472 -27.95 14.15 9.46
N MET A 473 -27.85 12.96 8.88
CA MET A 473 -28.82 11.89 9.11
C MET A 473 -28.69 11.29 10.51
N ALA A 474 -27.47 11.12 11.00
CA ALA A 474 -27.22 10.59 12.34
C ALA A 474 -27.78 11.54 13.42
N LYS A 475 -27.68 12.86 13.26
CA LYS A 475 -28.26 13.86 14.19
C LYS A 475 -29.76 13.70 14.45
N GLN A 476 -30.48 13.06 13.53
CA GLN A 476 -31.92 12.81 13.65
C GLN A 476 -32.23 11.55 14.47
N LYS A 477 -31.21 10.77 14.86
CA LYS A 477 -31.34 9.49 15.54
C LYS A 477 -31.26 9.66 17.06
N PRO A 478 -32.02 8.87 17.85
CA PRO A 478 -32.05 8.98 19.31
C PRO A 478 -30.74 8.59 19.99
N TRP A 479 -29.88 7.84 19.28
CA TRP A 479 -28.59 7.39 19.79
C TRP A 479 -27.44 8.39 19.55
N PHE A 480 -27.64 9.44 18.76
CA PHE A 480 -26.58 10.36 18.31
C PHE A 480 -25.78 11.00 19.44
N ASP A 481 -26.49 11.51 20.44
CA ASP A 481 -25.89 12.18 21.60
C ASP A 481 -25.01 11.25 22.45
N ASN A 482 -25.15 9.92 22.28
CA ASN A 482 -24.37 8.88 22.94
C ASN A 482 -23.52 8.09 21.92
N THR A 483 -22.94 8.79 20.94
CA THR A 483 -22.06 8.18 19.92
C THR A 483 -20.77 8.98 19.76
N ILE A 484 -19.66 8.25 19.67
CA ILE A 484 -18.34 8.76 19.30
C ILE A 484 -18.06 8.38 17.85
N PHE A 485 -17.94 9.36 16.97
CA PHE A 485 -17.50 9.16 15.60
C PHE A 485 -16.00 9.46 15.49
N VAL A 486 -15.25 8.62 14.81
CA VAL A 486 -13.83 8.82 14.51
C VAL A 486 -13.67 8.77 13.00
N PHE A 487 -13.42 9.91 12.37
CA PHE A 487 -13.08 9.98 10.94
C PHE A 487 -11.57 10.00 10.82
N VAL A 488 -10.99 9.00 10.16
CA VAL A 488 -9.54 8.88 10.01
C VAL A 488 -9.22 8.32 8.63
N ALA A 489 -8.19 8.81 7.96
CA ALA A 489 -7.77 8.19 6.71
C ALA A 489 -6.99 6.89 6.95
N ASP A 490 -7.10 5.94 6.04
CA ASP A 490 -6.34 4.71 6.06
C ASP A 490 -4.86 4.94 5.68
N HIS A 491 -4.62 5.79 4.67
CA HIS A 491 -3.33 6.31 4.24
C HIS A 491 -3.51 7.56 3.34
N CYS A 492 -2.39 8.16 2.89
CA CYS A 492 -2.42 9.23 1.88
C CYS A 492 -2.59 8.66 0.47
N ALA A 493 -3.19 9.44 -0.43
CA ALA A 493 -3.46 9.07 -1.83
C ALA A 493 -2.20 8.83 -2.68
N SER A 494 -1.06 9.40 -2.30
CA SER A 494 0.22 9.16 -2.96
C SER A 494 1.27 8.79 -1.93
N SER A 495 2.16 7.88 -2.29
CA SER A 495 3.34 7.51 -1.49
C SER A 495 4.65 8.02 -2.10
N ALA A 496 4.56 8.81 -3.17
CA ALA A 496 5.69 9.27 -3.97
C ALA A 496 6.43 10.44 -3.31
N GLY A 497 7.76 10.40 -3.31
CA GLY A 497 8.57 11.52 -2.86
C GLY A 497 10.08 11.32 -3.00
N LYS A 498 10.83 12.37 -2.64
CA LYS A 498 12.30 12.41 -2.75
C LYS A 498 12.98 11.54 -1.71
N ALA A 499 12.46 11.45 -0.49
CA ALA A 499 13.05 10.67 0.59
C ALA A 499 12.73 9.17 0.48
N LYS A 500 13.49 8.33 1.20
CA LYS A 500 13.22 6.89 1.34
C LYS A 500 11.85 6.60 1.96
N ILE A 501 11.46 7.44 2.91
CA ILE A 501 10.12 7.50 3.50
C ILE A 501 9.72 8.98 3.44
N PRO A 502 8.91 9.39 2.46
CA PRO A 502 8.49 10.79 2.33
C PRO A 502 7.44 11.12 3.38
N VAL A 503 7.86 11.71 4.52
CA VAL A 503 7.02 11.93 5.70
C VAL A 503 5.71 12.68 5.39
N HIS A 504 5.75 13.69 4.53
CA HIS A 504 4.55 14.43 4.11
C HIS A 504 3.48 13.56 3.42
N ARG A 505 3.87 12.41 2.84
CA ARG A 505 2.98 11.42 2.23
C ARG A 505 2.43 10.37 3.21
N TYR A 506 2.59 10.61 4.51
CA TYR A 506 1.97 9.81 5.56
C TYR A 506 1.05 10.65 6.44
N HIS A 507 1.00 11.98 6.26
CA HIS A 507 0.16 12.86 7.08
C HIS A 507 -1.33 12.68 6.73
N ILE A 508 -2.09 12.16 7.67
CA ILE A 508 -3.51 11.82 7.53
C ILE A 508 -4.37 12.62 8.52
N PRO A 509 -5.59 13.01 8.13
CA PRO A 509 -6.53 13.61 9.06
C PRO A 509 -7.06 12.55 10.02
N ALA A 510 -7.26 12.94 11.28
CA ALA A 510 -8.15 12.27 12.20
C ALA A 510 -8.97 13.28 12.99
N ILE A 511 -10.28 13.03 13.08
CA ILE A 511 -11.25 13.87 13.78
C ILE A 511 -12.12 12.96 14.64
N VAL A 512 -12.14 13.20 15.94
CA VAL A 512 -13.14 12.61 16.83
C VAL A 512 -14.27 13.60 17.01
N TYR A 513 -15.50 13.17 16.73
CA TYR A 513 -16.71 13.99 16.81
C TYR A 513 -17.73 13.32 17.73
N ALA A 514 -18.02 13.99 18.85
CA ALA A 514 -19.00 13.54 19.85
C ALA A 514 -19.50 14.77 20.63
N PRO A 515 -20.33 15.64 20.03
CA PRO A 515 -20.57 17.01 20.51
C PRO A 515 -21.21 17.12 21.91
N LYS A 516 -21.77 16.02 22.45
CA LYS A 516 -22.28 15.94 23.82
C LYS A 516 -21.30 15.36 24.84
N MET A 517 -20.17 14.82 24.37
CA MET A 517 -19.25 14.03 25.16
C MET A 517 -17.84 14.62 25.20
N ILE A 518 -17.43 15.34 24.15
CA ILE A 518 -16.13 15.98 24.05
C ILE A 518 -16.29 17.45 23.68
N SER A 519 -15.38 18.29 24.20
CA SER A 519 -15.26 19.68 23.76
C SER A 519 -14.32 19.76 22.55
N PRO A 520 -14.56 20.70 21.60
CA PRO A 520 -13.67 20.93 20.49
C PRO A 520 -12.25 21.23 20.97
N GLN A 521 -11.24 20.60 20.36
CA GLN A 521 -9.83 20.82 20.71
C GLN A 521 -8.89 20.39 19.57
N ARG A 522 -7.64 20.83 19.65
CA ARG A 522 -6.57 20.40 18.75
C ARG A 522 -5.54 19.60 19.55
N VAL A 523 -5.12 18.47 18.99
CA VAL A 523 -4.06 17.62 19.52
C VAL A 523 -2.86 17.75 18.61
N ASP A 524 -1.86 18.51 19.06
CA ASP A 524 -0.67 18.85 18.28
C ASP A 524 0.53 17.90 18.51
N THR A 525 0.41 16.95 19.44
CA THR A 525 1.43 15.93 19.68
C THR A 525 1.57 15.00 18.46
N LEU A 526 2.81 14.79 17.99
CA LEU A 526 3.13 13.86 16.91
C LEU A 526 2.67 12.42 17.26
N ALA A 527 1.85 11.84 16.38
CA ALA A 527 1.24 10.54 16.59
C ALA A 527 1.38 9.61 15.38
N SER A 528 1.39 8.30 15.64
CA SER A 528 1.17 7.27 14.64
C SER A 528 -0.29 6.84 14.67
N GLN A 529 -0.81 6.39 13.53
CA GLN A 529 -2.16 5.85 13.37
C GLN A 529 -2.52 4.77 14.42
N ILE A 530 -1.53 3.99 14.88
CA ILE A 530 -1.73 2.95 15.92
C ILE A 530 -2.11 3.54 17.29
N ASP A 531 -1.81 4.82 17.54
CA ASP A 531 -2.08 5.48 18.82
C ASP A 531 -3.56 5.83 19.01
N LEU A 532 -4.36 5.83 17.93
CA LEU A 532 -5.79 6.11 18.02
C LEU A 532 -6.56 5.04 18.80
N VAL A 533 -6.14 3.77 18.74
CA VAL A 533 -6.83 2.68 19.45
C VAL A 533 -6.73 2.85 20.97
N PRO A 534 -5.53 3.00 21.59
CA PRO A 534 -5.45 3.23 23.04
C PRO A 534 -6.01 4.58 23.48
N THR A 535 -5.94 5.59 22.60
CA THR A 535 -6.59 6.89 22.86
C THR A 535 -8.11 6.73 22.98
N LEU A 536 -8.73 5.99 22.05
CA LEU A 536 -10.16 5.70 22.09
C LEU A 536 -10.53 4.85 23.32
N LEU A 537 -9.72 3.86 23.68
CA LEU A 537 -9.94 3.08 24.91
C LEU A 537 -9.89 3.96 26.15
N ALA A 538 -8.92 4.88 26.25
CA ALA A 538 -8.85 5.83 27.36
C ALA A 538 -10.06 6.78 27.39
N MET A 539 -10.54 7.24 26.24
CA MET A 539 -11.79 8.01 26.16
C MET A 539 -12.98 7.20 26.70
N LEU A 540 -13.01 5.90 26.49
CA LEU A 540 -14.02 4.99 27.01
C LEU A 540 -13.84 4.60 28.49
N GLY A 541 -12.82 5.13 29.18
CA GLY A 541 -12.49 4.73 30.56
C GLY A 541 -11.93 3.31 30.66
N LEU A 542 -11.32 2.82 29.57
CA LEU A 542 -10.76 1.47 29.43
C LEU A 542 -9.23 1.50 29.40
N GLU A 543 -8.59 2.52 29.98
CA GLU A 543 -7.12 2.68 29.96
C GLU A 543 -6.33 1.52 30.62
N LYS A 544 -7.00 0.65 31.37
CA LYS A 544 -6.41 -0.57 31.93
C LYS A 544 -6.18 -1.67 30.90
N ASP A 545 -6.72 -1.53 29.69
CA ASP A 545 -6.43 -2.42 28.57
C ASP A 545 -5.11 -2.00 27.90
N ASP A 546 -4.00 -2.43 28.50
CA ASP A 546 -2.64 -2.06 28.14
C ASP A 546 -1.95 -3.15 27.28
N HIS A 547 -2.70 -3.89 26.47
CA HIS A 547 -2.13 -4.90 25.57
C HIS A 547 -1.61 -4.32 24.25
N PHE A 548 -2.04 -3.12 23.89
CA PHE A 548 -1.67 -2.48 22.63
C PHE A 548 -0.29 -1.83 22.69
N VAL A 549 0.38 -1.69 21.55
CA VAL A 549 1.69 -1.00 21.48
C VAL A 549 1.53 0.50 21.26
N GLY A 550 0.44 0.92 20.61
CA GLY A 550 0.07 2.33 20.50
C GLY A 550 -0.06 2.99 21.88
N ARG A 551 -0.10 4.32 21.91
CA ARG A 551 -0.15 5.11 23.15
C ARG A 551 -1.43 5.94 23.21
N ASN A 552 -1.93 6.21 24.41
CA ASN A 552 -2.94 7.25 24.59
C ASN A 552 -2.31 8.63 24.35
N ILE A 553 -2.49 9.19 23.15
CA ILE A 553 -1.79 10.41 22.74
C ILE A 553 -2.20 11.64 23.55
N LEU A 554 -3.39 11.63 24.17
CA LEU A 554 -3.87 12.74 25.01
C LEU A 554 -3.06 12.91 26.30
N GLN A 555 -2.25 11.92 26.68
CA GLN A 555 -1.38 11.94 27.85
C GLN A 555 0.11 11.98 27.49
N VAL A 556 0.45 11.93 26.20
CA VAL A 556 1.85 11.94 25.75
C VAL A 556 2.33 13.39 25.66
N PRO A 557 3.43 13.75 26.37
CA PRO A 557 4.05 15.05 26.22
C PRO A 557 4.48 15.31 24.76
N PRO A 558 4.35 16.53 24.22
CA PRO A 558 4.71 16.85 22.84
C PRO A 558 6.10 16.37 22.41
N GLU A 559 7.11 16.48 23.28
CA GLU A 559 8.49 16.06 23.07
C GLU A 559 8.69 14.53 22.98
N GLU A 560 7.71 13.76 23.47
CA GLU A 560 7.70 12.30 23.36
C GLU A 560 6.84 11.80 22.19
N GLY A 561 6.23 12.72 21.42
CA GLY A 561 5.49 12.40 20.21
C GLY A 561 6.35 11.63 19.20
N ARG A 562 5.77 10.62 18.55
CA ARG A 562 6.46 9.78 17.56
C ARG A 562 5.52 9.21 16.51
N ALA A 563 6.02 9.02 15.30
CA ALA A 563 5.33 8.29 14.24
C ALA A 563 6.13 7.05 13.80
N LEU A 564 5.41 5.96 13.56
CA LEU A 564 5.93 4.70 13.02
C LEU A 564 5.41 4.59 11.58
N LEU A 565 6.32 4.66 10.61
CA LEU A 565 6.01 4.67 9.19
C LEU A 565 6.61 3.43 8.53
N SER A 566 5.95 2.90 7.50
CA SER A 566 6.50 1.78 6.75
C SER A 566 6.27 1.89 5.25
N THR A 567 7.30 1.46 4.51
CA THR A 567 7.13 0.92 3.17
C THR A 567 7.16 -0.61 3.25
N TYR A 568 7.21 -1.30 2.11
CA TYR A 568 7.36 -2.76 2.12
C TYR A 568 8.65 -3.24 2.81
N GLN A 569 9.74 -2.45 2.74
CA GLN A 569 11.04 -2.84 3.29
C GLN A 569 11.62 -1.84 4.29
N ASN A 570 11.24 -0.57 4.22
CA ASN A 570 11.83 0.45 5.09
C ASN A 570 10.89 0.67 6.27
N LEU A 571 11.44 0.60 7.47
CA LEU A 571 10.70 0.83 8.71
C LEU A 571 11.23 2.10 9.36
N GLY A 572 10.40 3.14 9.40
CA GLY A 572 10.76 4.49 9.83
C GLY A 572 10.24 4.83 11.21
N TYR A 573 11.13 5.27 12.09
CA TYR A 573 10.82 5.84 13.38
C TYR A 573 11.08 7.36 13.35
N LEU A 574 10.01 8.16 13.38
CA LEU A 574 10.08 9.61 13.40
C LEU A 574 9.86 10.12 14.83
N LYS A 575 10.80 10.91 15.35
CA LYS A 575 10.69 11.61 16.64
C LYS A 575 11.28 13.00 16.50
N GLY A 576 10.48 14.04 16.79
CA GLY A 576 10.84 15.41 16.42
C GLY A 576 11.07 15.53 14.90
N ASP A 577 12.20 16.11 14.50
CA ASP A 577 12.64 16.24 13.11
C ASP A 577 13.58 15.09 12.65
N VAL A 578 13.77 14.05 13.47
CA VAL A 578 14.72 12.97 13.18
C VAL A 578 13.99 11.68 12.81
N MET A 579 14.31 11.17 11.61
CA MET A 579 13.82 9.91 11.08
C MET A 579 14.92 8.85 11.12
N THR A 580 14.70 7.76 11.87
CA THR A 580 15.57 6.58 11.86
C THR A 580 14.94 5.46 11.04
N VAL A 581 15.63 4.99 10.00
CA VAL A 581 15.12 4.01 9.05
C VAL A 581 15.89 2.69 9.17
N LEU A 582 15.18 1.64 9.59
CA LEU A 582 15.67 0.26 9.56
C LEU A 582 15.44 -0.34 8.18
N GLN A 583 16.48 -0.98 7.64
CA GLN A 583 16.51 -1.51 6.28
C GLN A 583 17.02 -2.96 6.27
N PRO A 584 16.73 -3.72 5.20
CA PRO A 584 17.36 -5.01 4.97
C PRO A 584 18.89 -4.94 5.02
N ARG A 585 19.52 -6.09 5.23
CA ARG A 585 20.98 -6.22 5.49
C ARG A 585 21.43 -5.57 6.80
N ARG A 586 20.52 -5.46 7.76
CA ARG A 586 20.76 -4.91 9.10
C ARG A 586 21.28 -3.48 9.09
N LYS A 587 20.90 -2.71 8.06
CA LYS A 587 21.34 -1.33 7.88
C LYS A 587 20.40 -0.38 8.62
N ILE A 588 20.98 0.59 9.31
CA ILE A 588 20.27 1.68 9.98
C ILE A 588 20.81 2.98 9.41
N GLU A 589 19.92 3.86 8.98
CA GLU A 589 20.26 5.22 8.55
C GLU A 589 19.38 6.22 9.25
N THR A 590 19.93 7.40 9.53
CA THR A 590 19.21 8.47 10.20
C THR A 590 19.22 9.72 9.31
N PHE A 591 18.10 10.41 9.28
CA PHE A 591 17.89 11.60 8.47
C PHE A 591 17.26 12.71 9.31
N ARG A 592 17.70 13.94 9.09
CA ARG A 592 16.95 15.12 9.51
C ARG A 592 15.91 15.46 8.45
N ILE A 593 14.66 15.57 8.85
CA ILE A 593 13.50 15.83 7.99
C ILE A 593 13.23 17.33 7.98
N SER A 594 12.97 17.89 6.80
CA SER A 594 12.54 19.29 6.66
C SER A 594 11.18 19.52 7.31
N ALA A 595 10.89 20.76 7.69
CA ALA A 595 9.61 21.12 8.33
C ALA A 595 8.38 20.77 7.48
N ASP A 596 8.50 20.78 6.15
CA ASP A 596 7.43 20.39 5.22
C ASP A 596 7.38 18.87 4.96
N GLY A 597 8.29 18.09 5.54
CA GLY A 597 8.36 16.62 5.39
C GLY A 597 8.76 16.12 4.00
N LYS A 598 9.24 17.00 3.10
CA LYS A 598 9.59 16.66 1.71
C LYS A 598 11.03 16.18 1.53
N ASP A 599 11.96 16.79 2.27
CA ASP A 599 13.39 16.54 2.16
C ASP A 599 13.91 15.77 3.39
N ALA A 600 14.90 14.91 3.14
CA ALA A 600 15.57 14.11 4.16
C ALA A 600 17.08 14.23 3.99
N GLN A 601 17.75 14.89 4.93
CA GLN A 601 19.20 15.06 4.92
C GLN A 601 19.88 13.96 5.76
N PRO A 602 20.77 13.14 5.17
CA PRO A 602 21.48 12.12 5.93
C PRO A 602 22.29 12.73 7.08
N MET A 603 22.29 12.06 8.23
CA MET A 603 23.10 12.42 9.38
C MET A 603 23.68 11.17 10.05
N ALA A 604 24.61 11.36 11.00
CA ALA A 604 25.13 10.26 11.80
C ALA A 604 23.99 9.58 12.57
N THR A 605 24.05 8.25 12.66
CA THR A 605 23.05 7.46 13.38
C THR A 605 23.06 7.82 14.86
N ASP A 606 21.89 8.23 15.37
CA ASP A 606 21.66 8.39 16.80
C ASP A 606 21.44 7.00 17.44
N PRO A 607 22.33 6.54 18.34
CA PRO A 607 22.21 5.20 18.93
C PRO A 607 20.91 5.01 19.72
N LYS A 608 20.45 6.05 20.43
CA LYS A 608 19.23 5.97 21.24
C LYS A 608 18.01 5.83 20.35
N LEU A 609 17.91 6.63 19.28
CA LEU A 609 16.77 6.53 18.35
C LEU A 609 16.82 5.22 17.54
N ALA A 610 18.00 4.68 17.26
CA ALA A 610 18.16 3.36 16.67
C ALA A 610 17.65 2.25 17.60
N GLU A 611 17.98 2.32 18.89
CA GLU A 611 17.48 1.38 19.90
C GLU A 611 15.96 1.46 20.08
N GLU A 612 15.39 2.67 20.12
CA GLU A 612 13.94 2.89 20.18
C GLU A 612 13.23 2.37 18.91
N ALA A 613 13.80 2.62 17.72
CA ALA A 613 13.29 2.09 16.47
C ALA A 613 13.30 0.55 16.45
N ILE A 614 14.41 -0.08 16.85
CA ILE A 614 14.50 -1.54 16.98
C ILE A 614 13.47 -2.04 17.99
N ALA A 615 13.31 -1.38 19.14
CA ALA A 615 12.33 -1.79 20.15
C ALA A 615 10.91 -1.87 19.59
N TYR A 616 10.45 -0.86 18.84
CA TYR A 616 9.12 -0.90 18.22
C TYR A 616 8.98 -1.99 17.16
N PHE A 617 9.90 -2.04 16.19
CA PHE A 617 9.73 -2.93 15.03
C PHE A 617 10.11 -4.39 15.32
N GLN A 618 11.22 -4.63 16.02
CA GLN A 618 11.54 -5.99 16.50
C GLN A 618 10.53 -6.44 17.54
N GLY A 619 10.10 -5.54 18.43
CA GLY A 619 9.09 -5.85 19.44
C GLY A 619 7.79 -6.33 18.82
N ALA A 620 7.25 -5.62 17.82
CA ALA A 620 6.09 -6.08 17.06
C ALA A 620 6.31 -7.46 16.41
N ALA A 621 7.50 -7.71 15.86
CA ALA A 621 7.82 -9.01 15.27
C ALA A 621 7.82 -10.12 16.34
N LEU A 622 8.41 -9.87 17.51
CA LEU A 622 8.41 -10.81 18.63
C LEU A 622 7.00 -11.08 19.16
N LEU A 623 6.14 -10.07 19.25
CA LEU A 623 4.74 -10.26 19.63
C LEU A 623 4.02 -11.18 18.63
N MET A 624 4.26 -11.00 17.34
CA MET A 624 3.68 -11.85 16.29
C MET A 624 4.30 -13.25 16.21
N GLU A 625 5.59 -13.43 16.56
CA GLU A 625 6.23 -14.74 16.65
C GLU A 625 5.70 -15.56 17.85
N ARG A 626 5.38 -14.87 18.95
CA ARG A 626 4.74 -15.47 20.13
C ARG A 626 3.24 -15.68 19.94
N HIS A 627 2.63 -14.98 18.99
CA HIS A 627 1.21 -15.08 18.71
C HIS A 627 0.78 -16.54 18.45
N GLY A 628 -0.15 -17.04 19.27
CA GLY A 628 -0.61 -18.43 19.23
C GLY A 628 0.33 -19.46 19.87
N ASN A 629 1.55 -19.09 20.27
CA ASN A 629 2.49 -19.95 21.02
C ASN A 629 2.40 -19.76 22.54
N ASP A 630 1.78 -18.68 23.02
CA ASP A 630 1.64 -18.34 24.45
C ASP A 630 0.52 -19.13 25.19
N GLY A 631 -0.01 -20.18 24.56
CA GLY A 631 -0.76 -21.24 25.26
C GLY A 631 -2.27 -21.22 25.06
N ARG A 632 -2.71 -21.74 23.91
CA ARG A 632 -3.87 -22.65 23.72
C ARG A 632 -4.10 -22.94 22.23
N HIS A 633 -3.81 -24.18 21.82
CA HIS A 633 -4.48 -24.83 20.69
C HIS A 633 -5.87 -25.29 21.10
#